data_AF-G5S804-F1
#
_entry.id   AF-G5S804-F1
#
_cell.length_a   1.000
_cell.length_b   1.000
_cell.length_c   1.000
_cell.angle_alpha   90.00
_cell.angle_beta   90.00
_cell.angle_gamma   90.00
#
_symmetry.space_group_name_H-M   'P 1'
#
loop_
_entity.id
_entity.type
_entity.pdbx_description
1 polymer ?
#
loop_
_entity_poly.entity_id
_entity_poly.type
_entity_poly.pdbx_seq_one_letter_code
_entity_poly.pdbx_strand_id
1 'polypeptide(L)'
;MQKQEIALLNEQQTTLLITYMRNNEVVREFKKRLVAEFFTMRSALAKKKMDRNSARLEYKPMTDAIKHEREAQGKQISPHHFSNEADLINRLALGMTAAKFRVHHEIGKKEPIRDYLTPEQIHCITELQRANTVFISMGWDFEQRKEVLRGMFERNHRQPLIEEQHRLAA
;
A
#
# COMPACT_ATOMS: atom_id res chain seq x y z
N MET A 1 -56.69 -8.60 -4.10
CA MET A 1 -55.35 -8.03 -4.36
C MET A 1 -54.30 -9.01 -3.89
N GLN A 2 -53.39 -9.43 -4.78
CA GLN A 2 -52.30 -10.33 -4.40
C GLN A 2 -51.28 -9.54 -3.57
N LYS A 3 -50.96 -10.04 -2.38
CA LYS A 3 -49.99 -9.40 -1.47
C LYS A 3 -48.60 -9.62 -2.07
N GLN A 4 -47.93 -8.54 -2.46
CA GLN A 4 -46.55 -8.58 -2.96
C GLN A 4 -45.61 -8.12 -1.85
N GLU A 5 -44.58 -8.92 -1.58
CA GLU A 5 -43.47 -8.55 -0.71
C GLU A 5 -42.23 -8.32 -1.58
N ILE A 6 -41.60 -7.15 -1.42
CA ILE A 6 -40.43 -6.74 -2.20
C ILE A 6 -39.22 -6.73 -1.27
N ALA A 7 -38.19 -7.48 -1.62
CA ALA A 7 -36.90 -7.47 -0.94
C ALA A 7 -35.83 -6.82 -1.83
N LEU A 8 -35.06 -5.88 -1.27
CA LEU A 8 -33.90 -5.28 -1.92
C LEU A 8 -32.66 -6.10 -1.55
N LEU A 9 -32.03 -6.71 -2.54
CA LEU A 9 -30.83 -7.51 -2.35
C LEU A 9 -29.60 -6.70 -2.74
N ASN A 10 -28.51 -6.87 -1.98
CA ASN A 10 -27.21 -6.41 -2.42
C ASN A 10 -26.67 -7.30 -3.55
N GLU A 11 -25.57 -6.88 -4.17
CA GLU A 11 -24.98 -7.60 -5.30
C GLU A 11 -24.65 -9.06 -4.95
N GLN A 12 -24.02 -9.32 -3.79
CA GLN A 12 -23.65 -10.67 -3.37
C GLN A 12 -24.88 -11.56 -3.14
N GLN A 13 -25.91 -11.04 -2.49
CA GLN A 13 -27.17 -11.73 -2.26
C GLN A 13 -27.87 -12.08 -3.57
N THR A 14 -27.85 -11.16 -4.55
CA THR A 14 -28.44 -11.35 -5.88
C THR A 14 -27.67 -12.39 -6.69
N THR A 15 -26.33 -12.30 -6.71
CA THR A 15 -25.46 -13.26 -7.40
C THR A 15 -25.63 -14.68 -6.85
N LEU A 16 -25.76 -14.79 -5.52
CA LEU A 16 -26.02 -16.05 -4.85
C LEU A 16 -27.39 -16.60 -5.27
N LEU A 17 -28.46 -15.79 -5.24
CA LEU A 17 -29.78 -16.20 -5.69
C LEU A 17 -29.78 -16.72 -7.14
N ILE A 18 -29.19 -15.96 -8.07
CA ILE A 18 -29.06 -16.34 -9.50
C ILE A 18 -28.27 -17.65 -9.65
N THR A 19 -27.22 -17.83 -8.85
CA THR A 19 -26.39 -19.04 -8.83
C THR A 19 -27.20 -20.30 -8.49
N TYR A 20 -28.21 -20.18 -7.63
CA TYR A 20 -29.07 -21.30 -7.25
C TYR A 20 -30.23 -21.56 -8.21
N MET A 21 -30.65 -20.58 -9.02
CA MET A 21 -31.82 -20.72 -9.88
C MET A 21 -31.59 -21.76 -10.99
N ARG A 22 -32.49 -22.76 -11.05
CA ARG A 22 -32.56 -23.81 -12.09
C ARG A 22 -31.25 -24.57 -12.34
N ASN A 23 -30.50 -24.87 -11.29
CA ASN A 23 -29.26 -25.65 -11.37
C ASN A 23 -29.36 -26.96 -10.57
N ASN A 24 -28.70 -28.03 -11.04
CA ASN A 24 -28.48 -29.25 -10.25
C ASN A 24 -27.41 -29.00 -9.16
N GLU A 25 -27.31 -29.88 -8.17
CA GLU A 25 -26.44 -29.66 -7.00
C GLU A 25 -24.97 -29.46 -7.36
N VAL A 26 -24.46 -30.25 -8.32
CA VAL A 26 -23.08 -30.14 -8.82
C VAL A 26 -22.80 -28.75 -9.40
N VAL A 27 -23.72 -28.24 -10.23
CA VAL A 27 -23.60 -26.91 -10.85
C VAL A 27 -23.71 -25.80 -9.82
N ARG A 28 -24.54 -25.97 -8.78
CA ARG A 28 -24.65 -24.99 -7.68
C ARG A 28 -23.34 -24.89 -6.92
N GLU A 29 -22.75 -26.01 -6.53
CA GLU A 29 -21.47 -26.03 -5.81
C GLU A 29 -20.34 -25.41 -6.62
N PHE A 30 -20.25 -25.73 -7.91
CA PHE A 30 -19.28 -25.10 -8.81
C PHE A 30 -19.46 -23.57 -8.86
N LYS A 31 -20.69 -23.10 -9.12
CA LYS A 31 -20.97 -21.67 -9.27
C LYS A 31 -20.76 -20.90 -7.96
N LYS A 32 -21.09 -21.47 -6.80
CA LYS A 32 -20.78 -20.87 -5.50
C LYS A 32 -19.29 -20.64 -5.33
N ARG A 33 -18.46 -21.65 -5.63
CA ARG A 33 -17.01 -21.54 -5.55
C ARG A 33 -16.51 -20.46 -6.51
N LEU A 34 -17.00 -20.46 -7.76
CA LEU A 34 -16.64 -19.43 -8.73
C LEU A 34 -16.99 -18.01 -8.24
N VAL A 35 -18.19 -17.83 -7.69
CA VAL A 35 -18.64 -16.54 -7.17
C VAL A 35 -17.82 -16.12 -5.95
N ALA A 36 -17.52 -17.05 -5.05
CA ALA A 36 -16.67 -16.79 -3.88
C ALA A 36 -15.27 -16.35 -4.32
N GLU A 37 -14.61 -17.11 -5.20
CA GLU A 37 -13.29 -16.76 -5.73
C GLU A 37 -13.29 -15.43 -6.50
N PHE A 38 -14.36 -15.15 -7.27
CA PHE A 38 -14.51 -13.86 -7.94
C PHE A 38 -14.55 -12.69 -6.95
N PHE A 39 -15.36 -12.78 -5.88
CA PHE A 39 -15.43 -11.72 -4.87
C PHE A 39 -14.16 -11.61 -4.03
N THR A 40 -13.47 -12.73 -3.76
CA THR A 40 -12.14 -12.75 -3.13
C THR A 40 -11.14 -11.99 -3.99
N MET A 41 -11.04 -12.32 -5.28
CA MET A 41 -10.15 -11.65 -6.23
C MET A 41 -10.49 -10.17 -6.36
N ARG A 42 -11.77 -9.82 -6.47
CA ARG A 42 -12.23 -8.43 -6.58
C ARG A 42 -11.84 -7.62 -5.34
N SER A 43 -12.04 -8.17 -4.15
CA SER A 43 -11.67 -7.52 -2.89
C SER A 43 -10.15 -7.34 -2.78
N ALA A 44 -9.37 -8.34 -3.17
CA ALA A 44 -7.91 -8.26 -3.19
C ALA A 44 -7.40 -7.16 -4.14
N LEU A 45 -7.97 -7.08 -5.35
CA LEU A 45 -7.65 -6.03 -6.32
C LEU A 45 -8.02 -4.62 -5.81
N ALA A 46 -9.18 -4.50 -5.16
CA ALA A 46 -9.62 -3.25 -4.55
C ALA A 46 -8.67 -2.82 -3.42
N LYS A 47 -8.29 -3.74 -2.52
CA LYS A 47 -7.32 -3.49 -1.45
C LYS A 47 -5.97 -3.04 -2.00
N LYS A 48 -5.42 -3.77 -2.98
CA LYS A 48 -4.17 -3.37 -3.67
C LYS A 48 -4.25 -1.95 -4.23
N LYS A 49 -5.40 -1.56 -4.80
CA LYS A 49 -5.61 -0.17 -5.29
C LYS A 49 -5.64 0.86 -4.15
N MET A 50 -6.28 0.55 -3.02
CA MET A 50 -6.35 1.44 -1.86
C MET A 50 -4.99 1.63 -1.18
N ASP A 51 -4.23 0.56 -1.00
CA ASP A 51 -2.90 0.60 -0.39
C ASP A 51 -1.95 1.48 -1.23
N ARG A 52 -2.01 1.35 -2.57
CA ARG A 52 -1.28 2.23 -3.51
C ARG A 52 -1.65 3.70 -3.35
N ASN A 53 -2.93 4.01 -3.25
CA ASN A 53 -3.40 5.39 -3.11
C ASN A 53 -2.92 5.98 -1.79
N SER A 54 -2.99 5.22 -0.70
CA SER A 54 -2.56 5.65 0.63
C SER A 54 -1.07 5.99 0.65
N ALA A 55 -0.18 5.12 0.15
CA ALA A 55 1.25 5.40 0.10
C ALA A 55 1.64 6.52 -0.89
N ARG A 56 0.77 6.85 -1.86
CA ARG A 56 0.96 8.03 -2.72
C ARG A 56 0.52 9.30 -2.01
N LEU A 57 -0.52 9.20 -1.18
CA LEU A 57 -1.03 10.30 -0.38
C LEU A 57 -0.02 10.72 0.68
N GLU A 58 0.67 9.81 1.36
CA GLU A 58 1.60 10.17 2.45
C GLU A 58 2.94 10.79 1.99
N TYR A 59 3.37 10.52 0.76
CA TYR A 59 4.58 11.14 0.22
C TYR A 59 4.43 12.67 0.09
N LYS A 60 3.23 13.13 -0.26
CA LYS A 60 2.94 14.55 -0.49
C LYS A 60 3.07 15.39 0.80
N PRO A 61 2.42 15.04 1.93
CA PRO A 61 2.64 15.64 3.25
C PRO A 61 4.12 15.69 3.64
N MET A 62 4.86 14.59 3.48
CA MET A 62 6.29 14.57 3.80
C MET A 62 7.07 15.59 2.98
N THR A 63 6.83 15.66 1.66
CA THR A 63 7.49 16.65 0.81
C THR A 63 7.07 18.09 1.13
N ASP A 64 5.82 18.31 1.52
CA ASP A 64 5.34 19.64 1.88
C ASP A 64 5.92 20.09 3.23
N ALA A 65 6.08 19.18 4.19
CA ALA A 65 6.79 19.45 5.45
C ALA A 65 8.26 19.84 5.21
N ILE A 66 8.97 19.17 4.29
CA ILE A 66 10.36 19.53 3.93
C ILE A 66 10.43 20.94 3.34
N LYS A 67 9.47 21.30 2.47
CA LYS A 67 9.41 22.64 1.87
C LYS A 67 9.16 23.69 2.92
N HIS A 68 8.14 23.49 3.74
CA HIS A 68 7.74 24.44 4.77
C HIS A 68 8.89 24.73 5.74
N GLU A 69 9.57 23.68 6.21
CA GLU A 69 10.67 23.85 7.16
C GLU A 69 11.88 24.57 6.55
N ARG A 70 12.18 24.31 5.28
CA ARG A 70 13.27 25.03 4.59
C ARG A 70 12.93 26.48 4.29
N GLU A 71 11.69 26.74 3.88
CA GLU A 71 11.17 28.10 3.68
C GLU A 71 11.20 28.90 4.98
N ALA A 72 10.77 28.30 6.11
CA ALA A 72 10.83 28.92 7.43
C ALA A 72 12.27 29.27 7.86
N GLN A 73 13.24 28.44 7.49
CA GLN A 73 14.67 28.69 7.73
C GLN A 73 15.33 29.63 6.70
N GLY A 74 14.58 30.11 5.69
CA GLY A 74 15.12 30.93 4.60
C GLY A 74 16.13 30.19 3.71
N LYS A 75 16.11 28.86 3.68
CA LYS A 75 17.04 28.02 2.92
C LYS A 75 16.50 27.68 1.54
N GLN A 76 17.39 27.55 0.56
CA GLN A 76 17.02 27.12 -0.78
C GLN A 76 16.48 25.67 -0.78
N ILE A 77 15.43 25.45 -1.57
CA ILE A 77 14.88 24.12 -1.83
C ILE A 77 15.53 23.54 -3.08
N SER A 78 16.16 22.38 -2.94
CA SER A 78 16.70 21.59 -4.05
C SER A 78 16.04 20.22 -4.17
N PRO A 79 15.96 19.64 -5.39
CA PRO A 79 15.37 18.32 -5.61
C PRO A 79 15.98 17.19 -4.76
N HIS A 80 17.28 17.27 -4.46
CA HIS A 80 17.99 16.25 -3.68
C HIS A 80 17.48 16.14 -2.24
N HIS A 81 16.86 17.18 -1.67
CA HIS A 81 16.27 17.10 -0.33
C HIS A 81 15.10 16.12 -0.27
N PHE A 82 14.30 16.04 -1.33
CA PHE A 82 13.19 15.09 -1.39
C PHE A 82 13.68 13.69 -1.71
N SER A 83 14.60 13.56 -2.67
CA SER A 83 15.14 12.26 -3.08
C SER A 83 15.89 11.57 -1.94
N ASN A 84 16.63 12.31 -1.11
CA ASN A 84 17.36 11.75 0.02
C ASN A 84 16.43 11.12 1.06
N GLU A 85 15.33 11.79 1.38
CA GLU A 85 14.31 11.29 2.32
C GLU A 85 13.57 10.08 1.75
N ALA A 86 13.21 10.14 0.47
CA ALA A 86 12.60 9.01 -0.23
C ALA A 86 13.54 7.79 -0.24
N ASP A 87 14.82 7.98 -0.54
CA ASP A 87 15.81 6.90 -0.59
C ASP A 87 16.18 6.34 0.79
N LEU A 88 16.09 7.13 1.86
CA LEU A 88 16.21 6.64 3.23
C LEU A 88 15.10 5.62 3.52
N ILE A 89 13.84 6.00 3.27
CA ILE A 89 12.68 5.15 3.51
C ILE A 89 12.71 3.91 2.61
N ASN A 90 13.05 4.07 1.32
CA ASN A 90 13.18 2.94 0.40
C ASN A 90 14.28 1.97 0.84
N ARG A 91 15.42 2.46 1.34
CA ARG A 91 16.49 1.59 1.85
C ARG A 91 16.05 0.79 3.06
N LEU A 92 15.23 1.36 3.94
CA LEU A 92 14.68 0.64 5.09
C LEU A 92 13.67 -0.42 4.62
N ALA A 93 12.67 -0.03 3.82
CA ALA A 93 11.58 -0.92 3.44
C ALA A 93 11.95 -1.98 2.38
N LEU A 94 12.84 -1.63 1.44
CA LEU A 94 13.16 -2.46 0.26
C LEU A 94 14.59 -3.01 0.30
N GLY A 95 15.43 -2.58 1.24
CA GLY A 95 16.86 -2.91 1.28
C GLY A 95 17.70 -2.21 0.19
N MET A 96 17.08 -1.42 -0.68
CA MET A 96 17.75 -0.76 -1.81
C MET A 96 17.08 0.57 -2.19
N THR A 97 17.72 1.35 -3.05
CA THR A 97 17.13 2.60 -3.56
C THR A 97 16.06 2.32 -4.61
N ALA A 98 15.16 3.28 -4.85
CA ALA A 98 14.13 3.13 -5.88
C ALA A 98 14.72 2.88 -7.29
N ALA A 99 15.89 3.47 -7.57
CA ALA A 99 16.60 3.26 -8.84
C ALA A 99 17.07 1.80 -8.99
N LYS A 100 17.67 1.22 -7.94
CA LYS A 100 18.10 -0.19 -7.94
C LYS A 100 16.90 -1.14 -8.02
N PHE A 101 15.84 -0.85 -7.28
CA PHE A 101 14.62 -1.64 -7.30
C PHE A 101 14.00 -1.72 -8.70
N ARG A 102 13.96 -0.58 -9.41
CA ARG A 102 13.48 -0.55 -10.81
C ARG A 102 14.28 -1.47 -11.73
N VAL A 103 15.61 -1.48 -11.59
CA VAL A 103 16.47 -2.35 -12.40
C VAL A 103 16.24 -3.82 -12.05
N HIS A 104 16.18 -4.14 -10.76
CA HIS A 104 15.99 -5.52 -10.28
C HIS A 104 14.66 -6.14 -10.70
N HIS A 105 13.59 -5.32 -10.75
CA HIS A 105 12.24 -5.76 -11.12
C HIS A 105 11.87 -5.43 -12.58
N GLU A 106 12.85 -5.06 -13.41
CA GLU A 106 12.66 -4.74 -14.83
C GLU A 106 11.56 -3.69 -15.11
N ILE A 107 11.41 -2.73 -14.19
CA ILE A 107 10.35 -1.71 -14.23
C ILE A 107 10.74 -0.58 -15.17
N GLY A 108 9.88 -0.28 -16.15
CA GLY A 108 10.05 0.84 -17.06
C GLY A 108 10.10 2.21 -16.36
N LYS A 109 10.79 3.19 -16.94
CA LYS A 109 10.95 4.54 -16.35
C LYS A 109 9.62 5.26 -16.08
N LYS A 110 8.60 5.00 -16.89
CA LYS A 110 7.26 5.61 -16.77
C LYS A 110 6.33 4.84 -15.85
N GLU A 111 6.73 3.64 -15.42
CA GLU A 111 5.90 2.81 -14.58
C GLU A 111 6.05 3.19 -13.09
N PRO A 112 4.94 3.21 -12.34
CA PRO A 112 4.98 3.50 -10.91
C PRO A 112 5.57 2.31 -10.14
N ILE A 113 6.68 2.55 -9.45
CA ILE A 113 7.34 1.54 -8.58
C ILE A 113 6.38 0.87 -7.58
N ARG A 114 5.37 1.61 -7.11
CA ARG A 114 4.37 1.15 -6.13
C ARG A 114 3.51 -0.02 -6.63
N ASP A 115 3.42 -0.24 -7.95
CA ASP A 115 2.63 -1.35 -8.52
C ASP A 115 3.30 -2.71 -8.30
N TYR A 116 4.61 -2.67 -8.05
CA TYR A 116 5.51 -3.79 -7.88
C TYR A 116 5.88 -4.05 -6.41
N LEU A 117 5.34 -3.24 -5.49
CA LEU A 117 5.55 -3.40 -4.06
C LEU A 117 4.53 -4.37 -3.47
N THR A 118 4.98 -5.12 -2.47
CA THR A 118 4.11 -5.99 -1.67
C THR A 118 3.28 -5.20 -0.66
N PRO A 119 2.16 -5.74 -0.16
CA PRO A 119 1.38 -5.11 0.89
C PRO A 119 2.20 -4.68 2.13
N GLU A 120 3.08 -5.54 2.67
CA GLU A 120 3.88 -5.16 3.83
C GLU A 120 4.93 -4.08 3.49
N GLN A 121 5.50 -4.10 2.29
CA GLN A 121 6.38 -3.02 1.83
C GLN A 121 5.64 -1.68 1.73
N ILE A 122 4.42 -1.69 1.19
CA ILE A 122 3.59 -0.48 1.09
C ILE A 122 3.24 0.03 2.50
N HIS A 123 2.87 -0.87 3.41
CA HIS A 123 2.54 -0.51 4.79
C HIS A 123 3.75 0.11 5.51
N CYS A 124 4.92 -0.54 5.44
CA CYS A 124 6.16 -0.03 6.01
C CYS A 124 6.52 1.36 5.48
N ILE A 125 6.48 1.56 4.15
CA ILE A 125 6.77 2.87 3.53
C ILE A 125 5.79 3.94 4.03
N THR A 126 4.49 3.60 4.12
CA THR A 126 3.44 4.53 4.55
C THR A 126 3.67 5.01 5.99
N GLU A 127 3.94 4.08 6.90
CA GLU A 127 4.18 4.41 8.31
C GLU A 127 5.48 5.19 8.52
N LEU A 128 6.56 4.81 7.82
CA LEU A 128 7.81 5.57 7.86
C LEU A 128 7.67 6.98 7.28
N GLN A 129 6.88 7.17 6.21
CA GLN A 129 6.59 8.49 5.65
C GLN A 129 5.79 9.36 6.62
N ARG A 130 4.78 8.80 7.29
CA ARG A 130 4.00 9.51 8.32
C ARG A 130 4.88 9.96 9.48
N ALA A 131 5.66 9.05 10.05
CA ALA A 131 6.57 9.34 11.14
C ALA A 131 7.59 10.42 10.76
N ASN A 132 8.22 10.27 9.58
CA ASN A 132 9.20 11.24 9.11
C ASN A 132 8.58 12.63 8.90
N THR A 133 7.34 12.70 8.39
CA THR A 133 6.59 13.95 8.24
C THR A 133 6.49 14.69 9.58
N VAL A 134 6.10 13.97 10.64
CA VAL A 134 6.01 14.54 12.01
C VAL A 134 7.37 15.01 12.50
N PHE A 135 8.43 14.21 12.33
CA PHE A 135 9.77 14.58 12.78
C PHE A 135 10.33 15.79 12.01
N ILE A 136 10.04 15.90 10.71
CA ILE A 136 10.40 17.08 9.91
C ILE A 136 9.69 18.31 10.45
N SER A 137 8.38 18.22 10.73
CA SER A 137 7.60 19.33 11.30
C SER A 137 8.05 19.74 12.70
N MET A 138 8.68 18.83 13.46
CA MET A 138 9.29 19.13 14.76
C MET A 138 10.68 19.76 14.65
N GLY A 139 11.20 19.98 13.42
CA GLY A 139 12.52 20.57 13.19
C GLY A 139 13.69 19.63 13.52
N TRP A 140 13.46 18.32 13.62
CA TRP A 140 14.52 17.36 13.96
C TRP A 140 15.57 17.28 12.85
N ASP A 141 16.84 17.09 13.23
CA ASP A 141 17.91 16.89 12.28
C ASP A 141 17.84 15.52 11.59
N PHE A 142 18.51 15.43 10.44
CA PHE A 142 18.45 14.23 9.60
C PHE A 142 18.98 12.96 10.28
N GLU A 143 20.05 13.05 11.06
CA GLU A 143 20.66 11.87 11.69
C GLU A 143 19.79 11.36 12.84
N GLN A 144 19.19 12.26 13.62
CA GLN A 144 18.19 11.90 14.63
C GLN A 144 17.00 11.16 14.00
N ARG A 145 16.42 11.72 12.93
CA ARG A 145 15.28 11.09 12.24
C ARG A 145 15.62 9.72 11.70
N LYS A 146 16.78 9.60 11.05
CA LYS A 146 17.28 8.35 10.47
C LYS A 146 17.41 7.24 11.51
N GLU A 147 17.93 7.56 12.69
CA GLU A 147 18.08 6.56 13.75
C GLU A 147 16.73 6.12 14.33
N VAL A 148 15.83 7.07 14.58
CA VAL A 148 14.48 6.75 15.07
C VAL A 148 13.68 5.94 14.04
N LEU A 149 13.74 6.32 12.76
CA LEU A 149 13.07 5.58 11.68
C LEU A 149 13.63 4.15 11.52
N ARG A 150 14.96 3.98 11.69
CA ARG A 150 15.56 2.64 11.74
C ARG A 150 15.02 1.84 12.92
N GLY A 151 14.97 2.44 14.12
CA GLY A 151 14.41 1.78 15.30
C GLY A 151 12.94 1.39 15.13
N MET A 152 12.13 2.24 14.50
CA MET A 152 10.73 1.94 14.16
C MET A 152 10.62 0.78 13.17
N PHE A 153 11.46 0.76 12.14
CA PHE A 153 11.53 -0.32 11.17
C PHE A 153 11.86 -1.67 11.84
N GLU A 154 12.92 -1.71 12.64
CA GLU A 154 13.37 -2.93 13.32
C GLU A 154 12.30 -3.50 14.25
N ARG A 155 11.57 -2.62 14.96
CA ARG A 155 10.54 -3.04 15.92
C ARG A 155 9.24 -3.50 15.26
N ASN A 156 8.78 -2.78 14.23
CA ASN A 156 7.40 -2.92 13.76
C ASN A 156 7.29 -3.60 12.39
N HIS A 157 8.34 -3.55 11.56
CA HIS A 157 8.24 -3.92 10.14
C HIS A 157 9.21 -5.02 9.71
N ARG A 158 10.32 -5.23 10.42
CA ARG A 158 11.32 -6.25 10.06
C ARG A 158 10.72 -7.66 9.99
N GLN A 159 10.05 -8.10 11.05
CA GLN A 159 9.51 -9.45 11.13
C GLN A 159 8.36 -9.68 10.12
N PRO A 160 7.35 -8.78 10.00
CA PRO A 160 6.30 -8.92 8.99
C PRO A 160 6.83 -9.01 7.54
N LEU A 161 7.85 -8.21 7.20
CA LEU A 161 8.45 -8.24 5.86
C LEU A 161 9.15 -9.57 5.57
N ILE A 162 9.86 -10.14 6.56
CA ILE A 162 10.51 -11.45 6.42
C ILE A 162 9.46 -12.54 6.21
N GLU A 163 8.40 -12.53 7.01
CA GLU A 163 7.30 -13.50 6.91
C GLU A 163 6.58 -13.44 5.56
N GLU A 164 6.36 -12.23 5.04
CA GLU A 164 5.76 -12.06 3.71
C GLU A 164 6.69 -12.57 2.60
N GLN A 165 8.00 -12.29 2.68
CA GLN A 165 8.97 -12.82 1.72
C GLN A 165 8.99 -14.35 1.71
N HIS A 166 8.97 -15.00 2.89
CA HIS A 166 8.88 -16.45 2.98
C HIS A 166 7.57 -16.98 2.39
N ARG A 167 6.44 -16.30 2.62
CA ARG A 167 5.14 -16.69 2.06
C ARG A 167 5.09 -16.59 0.54
N LEU A 168 5.75 -15.60 -0.05
CA LEU A 168 5.79 -15.42 -1.50
C LEU A 168 6.76 -16.38 -2.21
N ALA A 169 7.73 -16.94 -1.47
CA ALA A 169 8.72 -17.87 -2.00
C ALA A 169 8.31 -19.37 -1.86
N ALA A 170 7.25 -19.65 -1.11
CA ALA A 170 6.69 -20.99 -0.89
C ALA A 170 5.59 -21.31 -1.91
#